data_AF-A0A1D1Z6Z8-F1
#
_entry.id   AF-A0A1D1Z6Z8-F1
#
_cell.length_a   1.000
_cell.length_b   1.000
_cell.length_c   1.000
_cell.angle_alpha   90.00
_cell.angle_beta   90.00
_cell.angle_gamma   90.00
#
_symmetry.space_group_name_H-M   'P 1'
#
loop_
_entity.id
_entity.type
_entity.pdbx_description
1 polymer ?
#
loop_
_entity_poly.entity_id
_entity_poly.type
_entity_poly.pdbx_seq_one_letter_code
_entity_poly.pdbx_strand_id
1 'polypeptide(L)'
;GGTDGEFFRRRDDVLGDLQNGVGFRVSSSGAVQGDGQCVGDLSPPDCAACLSAAVTQLKNACGSALAADVFLAQCYARYWASGYYPDSSSQDSSEDDIGKTVAIIVGVLAGVALIVIFLSFLKRGCQSPHL
;
A
#
# COMPACT_ATOMS: atom_id res chain seq x y z
N GLY A 1 -11.81 -2.68 -27.79
CA GLY A 1 -12.85 -3.37 -27.00
C GLY A 1 -12.61 -4.86 -26.77
N GLY A 2 -11.61 -5.51 -27.38
CA GLY A 2 -11.34 -6.95 -27.15
C GLY A 2 -10.30 -7.26 -26.07
N THR A 3 -9.38 -6.34 -25.79
CA THR A 3 -8.27 -6.50 -24.83
C THR A 3 -8.71 -6.43 -23.38
N ASP A 4 -9.64 -5.51 -23.09
CA ASP A 4 -10.03 -5.20 -21.70
C ASP A 4 -10.88 -6.34 -21.12
N GLY A 5 -11.80 -6.91 -21.91
CA GLY A 5 -12.59 -8.06 -21.51
C GLY A 5 -11.74 -9.31 -21.24
N GLU A 6 -10.68 -9.53 -22.01
CA GLU A 6 -9.76 -10.65 -21.78
C GLU A 6 -8.97 -10.45 -20.48
N PHE A 7 -8.53 -9.22 -20.20
CA PHE A 7 -7.88 -8.88 -18.94
C PHE A 7 -8.79 -9.16 -17.74
N PHE A 8 -10.04 -8.71 -17.76
CA PHE A 8 -10.98 -8.94 -16.66
C PHE A 8 -11.27 -10.42 -16.44
N ARG A 9 -11.39 -11.20 -17.52
CA ARG A 9 -11.56 -12.66 -17.41
C ARG A 9 -10.36 -13.32 -16.73
N ARG A 10 -9.14 -12.98 -17.17
CA ARG A 10 -7.89 -13.50 -16.57
C ARG A 10 -7.72 -13.07 -15.12
N ARG A 11 -8.06 -11.83 -14.79
CA ARG A 11 -8.11 -11.33 -13.41
C ARG A 11 -9.08 -12.16 -12.58
N ASP A 12 -10.28 -12.43 -13.09
CA ASP A 12 -11.29 -13.17 -12.36
C ASP A 12 -10.90 -14.64 -12.15
N ASP A 13 -10.18 -15.26 -13.11
CA ASP A 13 -9.57 -16.58 -12.94
C ASP A 13 -8.54 -16.56 -11.79
N VAL A 14 -7.58 -15.63 -11.81
CA VAL A 14 -6.54 -15.48 -10.78
C VAL A 14 -7.15 -15.28 -9.40
N LEU A 15 -8.09 -14.34 -9.28
CA LEU A 15 -8.78 -14.06 -8.02
C LEU A 15 -9.68 -15.22 -7.57
N GLY A 16 -10.20 -16.01 -8.51
CA GLY A 16 -10.93 -17.24 -8.22
C GLY A 16 -10.06 -18.25 -7.48
N ASP A 17 -8.84 -18.48 -7.97
CA ASP A 17 -7.90 -19.44 -7.41
C ASP A 17 -7.41 -19.04 -6.00
N LEU A 18 -7.17 -17.74 -5.77
CA LEU A 18 -6.67 -17.24 -4.49
C LEU A 18 -7.61 -17.58 -3.31
N GLN A 19 -8.91 -17.69 -3.55
CA GLN A 19 -9.90 -17.98 -2.50
C GLN A 19 -9.76 -19.38 -1.89
N ASN A 20 -9.11 -20.31 -2.60
CA ASN A 20 -8.90 -21.69 -2.14
C ASN A 20 -7.55 -21.87 -1.40
N GLY A 21 -6.98 -20.75 -0.92
CA GLY A 21 -5.71 -20.72 -0.22
C GLY A 21 -5.74 -21.26 1.21
N VAL A 22 -4.70 -21.99 1.59
CA VAL A 22 -4.35 -22.21 3.01
C VAL A 22 -3.03 -21.51 3.28
N GLY A 23 -3.08 -20.35 3.94
CA GLY A 23 -1.91 -19.51 4.15
C GLY A 23 -1.57 -18.69 2.92
N PHE A 24 -0.49 -19.04 2.21
CA PHE A 24 0.01 -18.32 1.03
C PHE A 24 -0.35 -19.03 -0.28
N ARG A 25 -0.69 -18.25 -1.30
CA ARG A 25 -0.98 -18.70 -2.66
C ARG A 25 -0.51 -17.69 -3.69
N VAL A 26 -0.12 -18.20 -4.85
CA VAL A 26 0.13 -17.43 -6.07
C VAL A 26 -0.71 -18.07 -7.18
N SER A 27 -1.34 -17.25 -8.01
CA SER A 27 -2.02 -17.69 -9.23
C SER A 27 -1.65 -16.77 -10.40
N SER A 28 -1.77 -17.30 -11.61
CA SER A 28 -1.50 -16.57 -12.85
C SER A 28 -2.41 -17.06 -13.97
N SER A 29 -2.94 -16.14 -14.76
CA SER A 29 -3.70 -16.41 -15.98
C SER A 29 -3.21 -15.48 -17.09
N GLY A 30 -2.42 -16.03 -18.02
CA GLY A 30 -1.78 -15.25 -19.10
C GLY A 30 -0.93 -14.10 -18.56
N ALA A 31 -1.28 -12.87 -18.96
CA ALA A 31 -0.64 -11.63 -18.55
C ALA A 31 -1.12 -11.09 -17.20
N VAL A 32 -1.83 -11.86 -16.37
CA VAL A 32 -2.28 -11.44 -15.04
C VAL A 32 -1.70 -12.38 -14.00
N GLN A 33 -1.18 -11.80 -12.93
CA GLN A 33 -0.58 -12.49 -11.79
C GLN A 33 -1.24 -11.99 -10.52
N GLY A 34 -1.24 -12.82 -9.48
CA GLY A 34 -1.76 -12.44 -8.18
C GLY A 34 -1.28 -13.35 -7.08
N ASP A 35 -1.28 -12.83 -5.87
CA ASP A 35 -0.94 -13.57 -4.67
C ASP A 35 -1.86 -13.17 -3.51
N GLY A 36 -1.97 -14.08 -2.55
CA GLY A 36 -2.74 -13.86 -1.34
C GLY A 36 -2.12 -14.59 -0.17
N GLN A 37 -2.19 -13.97 1.01
CA GLN A 37 -1.61 -14.52 2.23
C GLN A 37 -2.55 -14.31 3.41
N CYS A 38 -2.74 -15.35 4.20
CA CYS A 38 -3.37 -15.29 5.51
C CYS A 38 -2.33 -15.16 6.63
N VAL A 39 -2.75 -14.63 7.78
CA VAL A 39 -1.96 -14.68 9.01
C VAL A 39 -1.76 -16.16 9.44
N GLY A 40 -0.60 -16.47 10.02
CA GLY A 40 -0.14 -17.87 10.19
C GLY A 40 -0.90 -18.72 11.21
N ASP A 41 -1.68 -18.11 12.10
CA ASP A 41 -2.49 -18.80 13.13
C ASP A 41 -3.95 -19.01 12.70
N LEU A 42 -4.30 -18.60 11.47
CA LEU A 42 -5.65 -18.66 10.95
C LEU A 42 -6.02 -20.08 10.50
N SER A 43 -7.22 -20.53 10.86
CA SER A 43 -7.71 -21.83 10.43
C SER A 43 -7.95 -21.85 8.90
N PRO A 44 -7.88 -23.01 8.22
CA PRO A 44 -8.18 -23.12 6.79
C PRO A 44 -9.51 -22.48 6.35
N PRO A 45 -10.66 -22.70 7.03
CA PRO A 45 -11.91 -22.06 6.63
C PRO A 45 -11.91 -20.54 6.86
N ASP A 46 -11.31 -20.06 7.94
CA ASP A 46 -11.22 -18.61 8.21
C ASP A 46 -10.33 -17.90 7.18
N CYS A 47 -9.26 -18.56 6.74
CA CYS A 47 -8.38 -18.08 5.69
C CYS A 47 -9.12 -17.97 4.34
N ALA A 48 -9.86 -19.01 3.95
CA ALA A 48 -10.66 -18.98 2.74
C ALA A 48 -11.74 -17.88 2.80
N ALA A 49 -12.40 -17.70 3.94
CA ALA A 49 -13.39 -16.65 4.14
C ALA A 49 -12.78 -15.24 4.02
N CYS A 50 -11.61 -15.01 4.64
CA CYS A 50 -10.91 -13.75 4.54
C CYS A 50 -10.48 -13.44 3.10
N LEU A 51 -9.87 -14.42 2.40
CA LEU A 51 -9.45 -14.24 1.01
C LEU A 51 -10.65 -14.00 0.08
N SER A 52 -11.80 -14.62 0.34
CA SER A 52 -13.03 -14.35 -0.40
C SER A 52 -13.55 -12.92 -0.19
N ALA A 53 -13.47 -12.40 1.05
CA ALA A 53 -13.81 -11.01 1.34
C ALA A 53 -12.84 -10.03 0.63
N ALA A 54 -11.53 -10.31 0.65
CA ALA A 54 -10.53 -9.49 -0.04
C ALA A 54 -10.76 -9.49 -1.57
N VAL A 55 -11.02 -10.65 -2.16
CA VAL A 55 -11.35 -10.79 -3.59
C VAL A 55 -12.62 -10.03 -3.97
N THR A 56 -13.63 -10.04 -3.11
CA THR A 56 -14.86 -9.26 -3.33
C THR A 56 -14.56 -7.76 -3.38
N GLN A 57 -13.71 -7.26 -2.49
CA GLN A 57 -13.28 -5.86 -2.54
C GLN A 57 -12.44 -5.53 -3.78
N LEU A 58 -11.50 -6.40 -4.16
CA LEU A 58 -10.69 -6.23 -5.37
C LEU A 58 -11.55 -6.13 -6.63
N LYS A 59 -12.65 -6.90 -6.72
CA LYS A 59 -13.57 -6.86 -7.86
C LYS A 59 -14.47 -5.62 -7.86
N ASN A 60 -14.94 -5.20 -6.68
CA ASN A 60 -15.96 -4.16 -6.58
C ASN A 60 -15.39 -2.74 -6.48
N ALA A 61 -14.30 -2.56 -5.75
CA ALA A 61 -13.73 -1.24 -5.47
C ALA A 61 -12.73 -0.77 -6.53
N CYS A 62 -12.03 -1.70 -7.20
CA CYS A 62 -10.89 -1.37 -8.05
C CYS A 62 -11.22 -1.23 -9.54
N GLY A 63 -12.49 -1.41 -9.93
CA GLY A 63 -12.98 -1.14 -11.30
C GLY A 63 -12.11 -1.77 -12.40
N SER A 64 -11.53 -0.90 -13.25
CA SER A 64 -10.65 -1.25 -14.37
C SER A 64 -9.15 -1.15 -14.07
N ALA A 65 -8.75 -1.11 -12.79
CA ALA A 65 -7.34 -0.99 -12.43
C ALA A 65 -6.52 -2.19 -12.92
N LEU A 66 -5.31 -1.91 -13.45
CA LEU A 66 -4.37 -2.92 -13.94
C LEU A 66 -3.65 -3.66 -12.81
N ALA A 67 -3.62 -3.08 -11.61
CA ALA A 67 -3.21 -3.75 -10.39
C ALA A 67 -3.98 -3.17 -9.20
N ALA A 68 -4.19 -4.01 -8.19
CA ALA A 68 -4.79 -3.58 -6.93
C ALA A 68 -4.39 -4.51 -5.80
N ASP A 69 -4.39 -3.96 -4.58
CA ASP A 69 -4.08 -4.64 -3.33
C ASP A 69 -5.21 -4.38 -2.34
N VAL A 70 -5.62 -5.39 -1.58
CA VAL A 70 -6.55 -5.26 -0.44
C VAL A 70 -5.91 -5.89 0.78
N PHE A 71 -5.87 -5.13 1.88
CA PHE A 71 -5.39 -5.57 3.18
C PHE A 71 -6.55 -5.65 4.16
N LEU A 72 -6.75 -6.82 4.75
CA LEU A 72 -7.69 -7.06 5.84
C LEU A 72 -6.92 -7.45 7.10
N ALA A 73 -7.59 -7.45 8.25
CA ALA A 73 -6.95 -7.77 9.53
C ALA A 73 -6.31 -9.17 9.56
N GLN A 74 -6.84 -10.12 8.78
CA GLN A 74 -6.43 -11.54 8.82
C GLN A 74 -5.81 -12.06 7.52
N CYS A 75 -5.81 -11.27 6.44
CA CYS A 75 -5.23 -11.64 5.16
C CYS A 75 -5.00 -10.43 4.26
N TYR A 76 -4.22 -10.61 3.20
CA TYR A 76 -4.16 -9.68 2.08
C TYR A 76 -4.30 -10.45 0.76
N ALA A 77 -4.72 -9.74 -0.29
CA ALA A 77 -4.72 -10.26 -1.66
C ALA A 77 -4.37 -9.14 -2.66
N ARG A 78 -3.66 -9.51 -3.72
CA ARG A 78 -3.21 -8.60 -4.78
C ARG A 78 -3.35 -9.25 -6.15
N TYR A 79 -3.62 -8.45 -7.18
CA TYR A 79 -3.37 -8.82 -8.57
C TYR A 79 -2.64 -7.70 -9.33
N TRP A 80 -1.94 -8.05 -10.41
CA TRP A 80 -1.34 -7.10 -11.34
C TRP A 80 -1.21 -7.67 -12.76
N ALA A 81 -1.25 -6.80 -13.76
CA ALA A 81 -0.92 -7.14 -15.14
C ALA A 81 0.61 -7.27 -15.33
N SER A 82 1.07 -8.21 -16.14
CA SER A 82 2.48 -8.35 -16.51
C SER A 82 2.94 -7.11 -17.27
N GLY A 83 4.09 -6.54 -16.89
CA GLY A 83 4.56 -5.28 -17.44
C GLY A 83 3.91 -4.03 -16.82
N TYR A 84 2.96 -4.20 -15.90
CA TYR A 84 2.54 -3.12 -15.01
C TYR A 84 3.61 -2.94 -13.93
N TYR A 85 4.44 -1.92 -14.12
CA TYR A 85 5.26 -1.36 -13.06
C TYR A 85 4.49 -0.14 -12.55
N PRO A 86 4.14 -0.05 -11.26
CA PRO A 86 3.62 1.20 -10.72
C PRO A 86 4.69 2.24 -11.02
N ASP A 87 4.34 3.18 -11.89
CA ASP A 87 5.25 4.21 -12.30
C ASP A 87 5.60 5.00 -11.04
N SER A 88 6.86 4.93 -10.60
CA SER A 88 7.37 5.82 -9.57
C SER A 88 7.57 7.24 -10.13
N SER A 89 7.01 7.53 -11.32
CA SER A 89 6.92 8.85 -11.94
C SER A 89 5.90 9.73 -11.22
N SER A 90 6.23 10.13 -10.00
CA SER A 90 5.79 11.44 -9.50
C SER A 90 6.94 12.42 -9.53
N GLN A 91 7.61 12.54 -10.69
CA GLN A 91 8.45 13.70 -11.02
C GLN A 91 8.28 14.00 -12.50
N ASP A 92 7.13 14.58 -12.82
CA ASP A 92 6.90 15.23 -14.11
C ASP A 92 7.35 16.70 -13.98
N SER A 93 8.32 17.05 -14.83
CA SER A 93 8.66 18.39 -15.35
C SER A 93 9.37 19.45 -14.49
N SER A 94 10.59 19.78 -14.94
CA SER A 94 11.15 21.14 -15.14
C SER A 94 11.63 21.96 -13.92
N GLU A 95 12.95 22.12 -13.78
CA GLU A 95 13.68 23.26 -13.17
C GLU A 95 13.24 23.84 -11.79
N ASP A 96 12.26 23.25 -11.10
CA ASP A 96 11.66 23.72 -9.83
C ASP A 96 12.09 22.87 -8.61
N ASP A 97 12.83 21.78 -8.83
CA ASP A 97 13.22 20.79 -7.80
C ASP A 97 14.20 21.33 -6.75
N ILE A 98 15.02 22.32 -7.13
CA ILE A 98 15.93 22.98 -6.19
C ILE A 98 15.12 23.78 -5.16
N GLY A 99 14.09 24.51 -5.60
CA GLY A 99 13.25 25.33 -4.71
C GLY A 99 12.50 24.49 -3.68
N LYS A 100 11.94 23.36 -4.13
CA LYS A 100 11.21 22.43 -3.27
C LYS A 100 12.11 21.72 -2.26
N THR A 101 13.30 21.30 -2.69
CA THR A 101 14.31 20.70 -1.79
C THR A 101 14.80 21.72 -0.76
N VAL A 102 15.09 22.95 -1.18
CA VAL A 102 15.55 24.02 -0.29
C VAL A 102 14.47 24.37 0.73
N ALA A 103 13.20 24.45 0.34
CA ALA A 103 12.09 24.74 1.27
C ALA A 103 11.95 23.67 2.37
N ILE A 104 12.10 22.38 2.02
CA ILE A 104 12.06 21.28 3.00
C ILE A 104 13.23 21.38 3.98
N ILE A 105 14.46 21.58 3.49
CA ILE A 105 15.66 21.68 4.34
C ILE A 105 15.55 22.87 5.30
N VAL A 106 15.14 24.04 4.80
CA VAL A 106 14.96 25.25 5.63
C VAL A 106 13.89 25.04 6.69
N GLY A 107 12.76 24.42 6.33
CA GLY A 107 11.69 24.10 7.27
C GLY A 107 12.15 23.19 8.40
N VAL A 108 12.92 22.14 8.08
CA VAL A 108 13.46 21.21 9.09
C VAL A 108 14.45 21.93 10.01
N LEU A 109 15.38 22.73 9.48
CA LEU A 109 16.36 23.46 10.29
C LEU A 109 15.68 24.46 11.24
N ALA A 110 14.72 25.24 10.74
CA ALA A 110 13.97 26.19 11.55
C ALA A 110 13.13 25.49 12.63
N GLY A 111 12.46 24.38 12.27
CA GLY A 111 11.69 23.56 13.20
C GLY A 111 12.56 22.98 14.33
N VAL A 112 13.73 22.41 14.00
CA VAL A 112 14.68 21.88 14.97
C VAL A 112 15.16 22.98 15.92
N ALA A 113 15.49 24.17 15.41
CA ALA A 113 15.92 25.29 16.24
C ALA A 113 14.83 25.74 17.23
N LEU A 114 13.58 25.88 16.77
CA LEU A 114 12.44 26.23 17.63
C LEU A 114 12.18 25.16 18.69
N ILE A 115 12.28 23.88 18.31
CA ILE A 115 12.13 22.76 19.25
C ILE A 115 13.22 22.82 20.33
N VAL A 116 14.49 23.02 19.96
CA VAL A 116 15.60 23.11 20.93
C VAL A 116 15.41 24.30 21.88
N ILE A 117 14.98 25.46 21.37
CA ILE A 117 14.69 26.65 22.19
C ILE A 117 13.54 26.37 23.15
N PHE A 118 12.43 25.79 22.65
CA PHE A 118 11.27 25.45 23.46
C PHE A 118 11.63 24.42 24.55
N LEU A 119 12.35 23.35 24.20
CA LEU A 119 12.85 22.37 25.16
C LEU A 119 13.80 23.00 26.19
N SER A 120 14.61 23.99 25.80
CA SER A 120 15.47 24.73 26.74
C SER A 120 14.67 25.59 27.71
N PHE A 121 13.59 26.24 27.27
CA PHE A 121 12.67 26.98 28.15
C PHE A 121 11.90 26.05 29.08
N LEU A 122 11.38 24.93 28.57
CA LEU A 122 10.75 23.91 29.41
C LEU A 122 11.73 23.34 30.44
N LYS A 123 12.98 23.09 30.04
CA LYS A 123 14.02 22.62 30.96
C LYS A 123 14.40 23.69 32.01
N ARG A 124 14.44 24.97 31.64
CA ARG A 124 14.66 26.08 32.59
C ARG A 124 13.46 26.29 33.53
N GLY A 125 12.23 26.11 33.04
CA GLY A 125 11.00 26.16 33.84
C GLY A 125 10.88 24.99 34.82
N CYS A 126 11.24 23.79 34.39
CA CYS A 126 11.30 22.60 35.25
C CYS A 126 12.49 22.62 36.22
N GLN A 127 13.49 23.49 36.01
CA GLN A 127 14.65 23.67 36.89
C GLN A 127 14.59 24.96 37.72
N SER A 128 13.39 25.51 37.92
CA SER A 128 13.10 26.40 39.06
C SER A 128 12.37 25.63 40.17
N PRO A 129 13.06 24.79 40.96
CA PRO A 129 12.56 24.44 42.28
C PRO A 129 12.77 25.65 43.20
N HIS A 130 11.65 26.07 43.78
CA HIS A 130 11.50 26.96 44.93
C HIS A 130 12.68 26.92 45.94
N LEU A 131 13.45 28.01 46.02
CA LEU A 131 13.65 28.80 47.25
C LEU A 131 14.09 30.23 46.91
#